data_AF-A0A7L7YMI6-F1
#
_entry.id   AF-A0A7L7YMI6-F1
#
_cell.length_a   1.000
_cell.length_b   1.000
_cell.length_c   1.000
_cell.angle_alpha   90.00
_cell.angle_beta   90.00
_cell.angle_gamma   90.00
#
_symmetry.space_group_name_H-M   'P 1'
#
loop_
_entity.id
_entity.type
_entity.pdbx_description
1 polymer ?
#
loop_
_entity_poly.entity_id
_entity_poly.type
_entity_poly.pdbx_seq_one_letter_code
_entity_poly.pdbx_strand_id
1 'polypeptide(L)'
;MSDFFYIEGTYCMDGQCDTYIGEVSMNDVMLGKFSLNSSSGKEAVVNLNMITFDVNIAIDDHNGKTIKRELKDLECITKDDGSWYINKSLGNDKFETIIRQS
;
A
#
# COMPACT_ATOMS: atom_id res chain seq x y z
N MET A 1 -15.22 -7.28 17.88
CA MET A 1 -14.14 -6.39 17.43
C MET A 1 -14.14 -6.43 15.92
N SER A 2 -14.08 -5.28 15.24
CA SER A 2 -13.91 -5.21 13.80
C SER A 2 -12.53 -5.75 13.44
N ASP A 3 -12.48 -6.82 12.64
CA ASP A 3 -11.23 -7.37 12.10
C ASP A 3 -10.78 -6.60 10.84
N PHE A 4 -11.11 -5.30 10.78
CA PHE A 4 -10.81 -4.44 9.64
C PHE A 4 -9.65 -3.51 9.98
N PHE A 5 -8.79 -3.34 8.98
CA PHE A 5 -7.69 -2.41 8.99
C PHE A 5 -7.94 -1.35 7.94
N TYR A 6 -7.84 -0.09 8.36
CA TYR A 6 -7.74 1.03 7.46
C TYR A 6 -6.32 1.14 6.94
N ILE A 7 -6.18 1.21 5.62
CA ILE A 7 -4.92 1.39 4.92
C ILE A 7 -4.99 2.72 4.17
N GLU A 8 -3.99 3.56 4.41
CA GLU A 8 -3.74 4.78 3.64
C GLU A 8 -2.34 4.69 3.06
N GLY A 9 -2.25 4.70 1.74
CA GLY A 9 -1.00 4.63 0.99
C GLY A 9 -0.80 5.84 0.09
N THR A 10 0.34 6.50 0.17
CA THR A 10 0.75 7.51 -0.81
C THR A 10 1.76 6.88 -1.76
N TYR A 11 1.50 6.98 -3.06
CA TYR A 11 2.45 6.58 -4.09
C TYR A 11 2.78 7.76 -5.00
N CYS A 12 4.06 8.09 -5.08
CA CYS A 12 4.59 9.14 -5.95
C CYS A 12 5.35 8.53 -7.11
N MET A 13 5.03 8.95 -8.34
CA MET A 13 5.73 8.60 -9.57
C MET A 13 6.15 9.86 -10.31
N ASP A 14 7.44 10.00 -10.63
CA ASP A 14 7.98 11.17 -11.34
C ASP A 14 7.56 12.53 -10.72
N GLY A 15 7.45 12.57 -9.39
CA GLY A 15 7.04 13.76 -8.62
C GLY A 15 5.53 14.02 -8.55
N GLN A 16 4.70 13.19 -9.18
CA GLN A 16 3.24 13.23 -9.02
C GLN A 16 2.79 12.19 -8.02
N CYS A 17 2.06 12.61 -6.98
CA CYS A 17 1.62 11.74 -5.89
C CYS A 17 0.11 11.53 -5.92
N ASP A 18 -0.31 10.28 -5.83
CA ASP A 18 -1.70 9.88 -5.58
C ASP A 18 -1.79 9.25 -4.18
N THR A 19 -2.90 9.51 -3.49
CA THR A 19 -3.23 8.86 -2.21
C THR A 19 -4.31 7.84 -2.44
N TYR A 20 -4.07 6.62 -1.95
CA TYR A 20 -4.92 5.45 -2.07
C TYR A 20 -5.37 5.03 -0.67
N ILE A 21 -6.67 4.78 -0.51
CA ILE A 21 -7.25 4.37 0.75
C ILE A 21 -8.08 3.11 0.56
N GLY A 22 -8.14 2.28 1.59
CA GLY A 22 -8.97 1.09 1.59
C GLY A 22 -9.15 0.54 3.00
N GLU A 23 -10.26 -0.16 3.19
CA GLU A 23 -10.45 -1.00 4.37
C GLU A 23 -10.26 -2.45 3.94
N VAL A 24 -9.41 -3.17 4.68
CA VAL A 24 -9.09 -4.56 4.41
C VAL A 24 -9.37 -5.39 5.64
N SER A 25 -9.91 -6.59 5.48
CA SER A 25 -10.06 -7.49 6.62
C SER A 25 -8.73 -8.15 6.98
N MET A 26 -8.63 -8.67 8.20
CA MET A 26 -7.50 -9.53 8.61
C MET A 26 -7.31 -10.70 7.65
N ASN A 27 -8.40 -11.25 7.08
CA ASN A 27 -8.32 -12.31 6.09
C ASN A 27 -7.65 -11.83 4.79
N ASP A 28 -7.94 -10.61 4.34
CA ASP A 28 -7.33 -10.05 3.12
C ASP A 28 -5.84 -9.78 3.31
N VAL A 29 -5.45 -9.32 4.50
CA VAL A 29 -4.04 -9.16 4.90
C VAL A 29 -3.33 -10.52 4.93
N MET A 30 -3.97 -11.54 5.52
CA MET A 30 -3.43 -12.90 5.59
C MET A 30 -3.32 -13.56 4.20
N LEU A 31 -4.26 -13.28 3.30
CA LEU A 31 -4.20 -13.68 1.88
C LEU A 31 -3.18 -12.84 1.09
N GLY A 32 -2.70 -11.74 1.68
CA GLY A 32 -1.69 -10.87 1.13
C GLY A 32 -2.20 -9.99 0.00
N LYS A 33 -3.47 -10.04 -0.42
CA LYS A 33 -3.93 -9.33 -1.62
C LYS A 33 -5.14 -8.45 -1.32
N PHE A 34 -5.01 -7.16 -1.58
CA PHE A 34 -6.09 -6.19 -1.38
C PHE A 34 -6.00 -5.01 -2.36
N SER A 35 -7.14 -4.36 -2.59
CA SER A 35 -7.24 -3.18 -3.47
C SER A 35 -7.42 -1.92 -2.65
N LEU A 36 -6.76 -0.84 -3.08
CA LEU A 36 -6.89 0.50 -2.53
C LEU A 36 -7.39 1.43 -3.64
N ASN A 37 -8.23 2.40 -3.28
CA ASN A 37 -8.79 3.36 -4.23
C ASN A 37 -8.23 4.75 -3.97
N SER A 38 -7.81 5.43 -5.02
CA SER A 38 -7.44 6.83 -4.94
C SER A 38 -8.66 7.75 -5.04
N SER A 39 -8.51 8.97 -4.52
CA SER A 39 -9.53 10.03 -4.68
C SER A 39 -9.78 10.42 -6.14
N SER A 40 -8.82 10.14 -7.03
CA SER A 40 -8.94 10.34 -8.47
C SER A 40 -9.64 9.17 -9.20
N GLY A 41 -10.11 8.16 -8.46
CA GLY A 41 -10.83 7.00 -9.01
C GLY A 41 -9.93 5.90 -9.59
N LYS A 42 -8.60 6.02 -9.45
CA LYS A 42 -7.66 4.96 -9.82
C LYS A 42 -7.60 3.89 -8.74
N GLU A 43 -7.46 2.64 -9.16
CA GLU A 43 -7.25 1.50 -8.28
C GLU A 43 -5.75 1.16 -8.18
N ALA A 44 -5.31 0.81 -6.97
CA ALA A 44 -4.02 0.19 -6.71
C ALA A 44 -4.26 -1.21 -6.15
N VAL A 45 -3.69 -2.23 -6.78
CA VAL A 45 -3.71 -3.60 -6.26
C VAL A 45 -2.40 -3.85 -5.54
N VAL A 46 -2.50 -4.14 -4.24
CA VAL A 46 -1.37 -4.45 -3.37
C VAL A 46 -1.34 -5.95 -3.11
N ASN A 47 -0.16 -6.55 -3.27
CA ASN A 47 0.11 -7.94 -2.93
C ASN A 47 1.31 -8.03 -1.98
N LEU A 48 1.04 -8.18 -0.69
CA LEU A 48 1.97 -8.42 0.39
C LEU A 48 2.26 -9.92 0.51
N ASN A 49 3.50 -10.31 0.22
CA ASN A 49 3.99 -11.63 0.56
C ASN A 49 4.36 -11.68 2.05
N MET A 50 3.51 -12.28 2.88
CA MET A 50 3.74 -12.39 4.33
C MET A 50 4.95 -13.27 4.72
N ILE A 51 5.46 -14.10 3.81
CA ILE A 51 6.63 -14.95 4.06
C ILE A 51 7.92 -14.16 3.90
N THR A 52 8.01 -13.35 2.84
CA THR A 52 9.21 -12.57 2.50
C THR A 52 9.12 -11.09 2.89
N PHE A 53 7.94 -10.64 3.33
CA PHE A 53 7.59 -9.23 3.51
C PHE A 53 7.80 -8.37 2.25
N ASP A 54 7.77 -8.98 1.07
CA ASP A 54 7.81 -8.23 -0.19
C ASP A 54 6.42 -7.67 -0.51
N VAL A 55 6.34 -6.46 -1.02
CA VAL A 55 5.10 -5.86 -1.51
C VAL A 55 5.17 -5.63 -3.01
N ASN A 56 4.24 -6.22 -3.74
CA ASN A 56 4.02 -5.96 -5.14
C ASN A 56 2.84 -5.00 -5.29
N ILE A 57 3.06 -3.88 -5.96
CA ILE A 57 2.03 -2.88 -6.22
C ILE A 57 1.79 -2.81 -7.72
N ALA A 58 0.54 -2.91 -8.13
CA ALA A 58 0.09 -2.62 -9.48
C ALA A 58 -0.81 -1.38 -9.46
N ILE A 59 -0.41 -0.32 -10.18
CA ILE A 59 -1.14 0.95 -10.29
C ILE A 59 -1.25 1.32 -11.76
N ASP A 60 -2.41 1.83 -12.18
CA ASP A 60 -2.55 2.42 -13.51
C ASP A 60 -1.94 3.83 -13.56
N ASP A 61 -1.05 4.04 -14.52
CA ASP A 61 -0.48 5.36 -14.79
C ASP A 61 -1.50 6.31 -15.43
N HIS A 62 -1.11 7.56 -15.61
CA HIS A 62 -1.97 8.59 -16.21
C HIS A 62 -2.35 8.30 -17.68
N ASN A 63 -1.66 7.37 -18.34
CA ASN A 63 -1.96 6.91 -19.71
C ASN A 63 -2.80 5.63 -19.73
N GLY A 64 -3.28 5.16 -18.57
CA GLY A 64 -4.04 3.91 -18.43
C GLY A 64 -3.18 2.65 -18.56
N LYS A 65 -1.86 2.77 -18.44
CA LYS A 65 -0.94 1.62 -18.45
C LYS A 65 -0.69 1.16 -17.02
N THR A 66 -0.93 -0.12 -16.76
CA THR A 66 -0.60 -0.71 -15.47
C THR A 66 0.91 -0.80 -15.27
N ILE A 67 1.39 -0.14 -14.22
CA ILE A 67 2.77 -0.18 -13.76
C ILE A 67 2.84 -1.12 -12.55
N LYS A 68 3.80 -2.04 -12.60
CA LYS A 68 4.11 -2.96 -11.51
C LYS A 68 5.40 -2.55 -10.82
N ARG A 69 5.39 -2.55 -9.50
CA ARG A 69 6.55 -2.30 -8.64
C ARG A 69 6.66 -3.40 -7.62
N GLU A 70 7.88 -3.88 -7.43
CA GLU A 70 8.22 -4.82 -6.37
C GLU A 70 9.05 -4.07 -5.33
N LEU A 71 8.55 -4.02 -4.10
CA LEU A 71 9.19 -3.43 -2.94
C LEU A 71 9.73 -4.57 -2.08
N LYS A 72 11.06 -4.66 -1.99
CA LYS A 72 11.77 -5.63 -1.15
C LYS A 72 12.28 -4.99 0.12
N ASP A 73 12.57 -5.83 1.12
CA ASP A 73 13.19 -5.43 2.37
C ASP A 73 12.41 -4.29 3.03
N LEU A 74 11.11 -4.51 3.28
CA LEU A 74 10.26 -3.52 3.91
C LEU A 74 10.61 -3.38 5.39
N GLU A 75 10.89 -2.15 5.80
CA GLU A 75 10.98 -1.81 7.21
C GLU A 75 9.58 -1.38 7.69
N CYS A 76 8.94 -2.27 8.46
CA CYS A 76 7.68 -1.96 9.14
C CYS A 76 7.97 -1.35 10.51
N ILE A 77 7.55 -0.10 10.72
CA ILE A 77 7.66 0.60 11.99
C ILE A 77 6.32 0.57 12.70
N THR A 78 6.25 -0.06 13.87
CA THR A 78 5.10 0.06 14.76
C THR A 78 5.18 1.37 15.54
N LYS A 79 4.11 2.15 15.53
CA LYS A 79 3.97 3.41 16.28
C LYS A 79 3.34 3.15 17.65
N ASP A 80 3.44 4.15 18.54
CA ASP A 80 2.92 4.07 19.91
C ASP A 80 1.38 3.91 19.96
N ASP A 81 0.67 4.34 18.91
CA ASP A 81 -0.77 4.16 18.74
C ASP A 81 -1.15 2.76 18.21
N GLY A 82 -0.18 1.85 18.06
CA GLY A 82 -0.37 0.51 17.52
C GLY A 82 -0.45 0.45 15.99
N SER A 83 -0.40 1.60 15.30
CA SER A 83 -0.39 1.66 13.84
C SER A 83 0.92 1.17 13.25
N TRP A 84 0.85 0.60 12.05
CA TRP A 84 2.04 0.14 11.31
C TRP A 84 2.32 1.10 10.18
N TYR A 85 3.59 1.44 10.01
CA TYR A 85 4.04 2.38 9.00
C TYR A 85 5.11 1.75 8.14
N ILE A 86 4.93 1.87 6.82
CA ILE A 86 5.87 1.44 5.80
C ILE A 86 6.30 2.68 5.03
N ASN A 87 7.61 2.89 4.89
CA ASN A 87 8.16 3.95 4.04
C ASN A 87 9.29 3.38 3.19
N LYS A 88 9.14 3.45 1.87
CA LYS A 88 10.14 2.97 0.93
C LYS A 88 10.29 3.98 -0.20
N SER A 89 11.54 4.39 -0.44
CA SER A 89 11.92 5.16 -1.61
C SER A 89 12.53 4.23 -2.66
N LEU A 90 12.12 4.38 -3.92
CA LEU A 90 12.59 3.62 -5.08
C LEU A 90 13.07 4.61 -6.16
N GLY A 91 14.29 5.14 -6.01
CA GLY A 91 14.79 6.18 -6.92
C GLY A 91 13.97 7.46 -6.79
N ASN A 92 13.25 7.84 -7.86
CA ASN A 92 12.35 8.99 -7.86
C ASN A 92 10.94 8.67 -7.31
N ASP A 93 10.61 7.38 -7.18
CA ASP A 93 9.30 6.94 -6.70
C ASP A 93 9.33 6.83 -5.17
N LYS A 94 8.20 7.14 -4.52
CA LYS A 94 8.05 7.05 -3.07
C LYS A 94 6.77 6.31 -2.74
N PHE A 95 6.86 5.35 -1.83
CA PHE A 95 5.72 4.63 -1.29
C PHE A 95 5.69 4.78 0.23
N GLU A 96 4.61 5.36 0.73
CA GLU A 96 4.33 5.47 2.16
C GLU A 96 3.01 4.80 2.45
N THR A 97 2.90 4.05 3.53
CA THR A 97 1.65 3.42 3.93
C THR A 97 1.50 3.39 5.43
N ILE A 98 0.31 3.72 5.90
CA ILE A 98 -0.12 3.62 7.29
C ILE A 98 -1.24 2.60 7.36
N ILE A 99 -1.13 1.65 8.29
CA ILE A 99 -2.14 0.63 8.57
C ILE A 99 -2.60 0.83 10.02
N ARG A 100 -3.91 0.99 10.22
CA ARG A 100 -4.54 1.20 11.54
C ARG A 100 -5.72 0.25 11.71
N GLN A 101 -5.99 -0.19 12.93
CA GLN A 101 -7.23 -0.91 13.22
C GLN A 101 -8.41 0.08 13.16
N SER A 102 -9.48 -0.28 12.43
CA SER A 102 -10.72 0.50 12.32
C SER A 102 -11.64 0.31 13.53
#